data_AF-A0A2E3NWY5-F1
#
_entry.id   AF-A0A2E3NWY5-F1
#
_cell.length_a   1.000
_cell.length_b   1.000
_cell.length_c   1.000
_cell.angle_alpha   90.00
_cell.angle_beta   90.00
_cell.angle_gamma   90.00
#
_symmetry.space_group_name_H-M   'P 1'
#
loop_
_entity.id
_entity.type
_entity.pdbx_description
1 polymer ?
#
loop_
_entity_poly.entity_id
_entity_poly.type
_entity_poly.pdbx_seq_one_letter_code
_entity_poly.pdbx_strand_id
1 'polypeptide(L)'
;MIPVLIRKTNEANEIRNRFEALKRTAWKKTRVVEIFATCESYLAKMLETIYIGDMVSIELAKLNKVDPTPVKVIENLKNKLGGK
;
A
#
# COMPACT_ATOMS: atom_id res chain seq x y z
N MET A 1 -12.59 10.24 -0.83
CA MET A 1 -11.49 9.25 -0.68
C MET A 1 -11.62 8.24 -1.80
N ILE A 2 -10.54 7.99 -2.55
CA ILE A 2 -10.51 7.00 -3.64
C ILE A 2 -9.78 5.76 -3.11
N PRO A 3 -10.45 4.61 -2.95
CA PRO A 3 -9.77 3.38 -2.55
C PRO A 3 -8.80 2.93 -3.64
N VAL A 4 -7.58 2.57 -3.23
CA VAL A 4 -6.57 1.97 -4.09
C VAL A 4 -6.36 0.53 -3.64
N LEU A 5 -6.56 -0.42 -4.55
CA LEU A 5 -6.39 -1.85 -4.31
C LEU A 5 -5.11 -2.32 -5.00
N ILE A 6 -4.15 -2.77 -4.22
CA ILE A 6 -2.95 -3.43 -4.74
C ILE A 6 -3.21 -4.94 -4.74
N ARG A 7 -3.15 -5.53 -5.92
CA ARG A 7 -3.60 -6.89 -6.25
C ARG A 7 -2.49 -7.65 -6.97
N LYS A 8 -2.63 -8.96 -7.11
CA LYS A 8 -1.69 -9.76 -7.92
C LYS A 8 -2.39 -10.43 -9.10
N THR A 9 -1.66 -10.64 -10.18
CA THR A 9 -2.12 -11.58 -11.22
C THR A 9 -2.17 -13.00 -10.62
N ASN A 10 -3.19 -13.78 -11.02
CA ASN A 10 -3.45 -15.14 -10.51
C ASN A 10 -3.63 -15.23 -8.98
N GLU A 11 -4.56 -14.44 -8.44
CA GLU A 11 -5.04 -14.58 -7.07
C GLU A 11 -5.75 -15.93 -6.85
N ALA A 12 -5.61 -16.49 -5.65
CA ALA A 12 -6.48 -17.57 -5.20
C ALA A 12 -7.94 -17.07 -5.20
N ASN A 13 -8.88 -17.96 -5.52
CA ASN A 13 -10.29 -17.61 -5.66
C ASN A 13 -10.85 -16.91 -4.40
N GLU A 14 -10.42 -17.33 -3.22
CA GLU A 14 -10.85 -16.71 -1.97
C GLU A 14 -10.44 -15.22 -1.88
N ILE A 15 -9.19 -14.91 -2.22
CA ILE A 15 -8.68 -13.53 -2.21
C ILE A 15 -9.40 -12.66 -3.23
N ARG A 16 -9.60 -13.20 -4.45
CA ARG A 16 -10.37 -12.52 -5.49
C ARG A 16 -11.79 -12.21 -5.02
N ASN A 17 -12.46 -13.18 -4.41
CA ASN A 17 -13.83 -13.02 -3.91
C ASN A 17 -13.90 -11.94 -2.81
N ARG A 18 -12.89 -11.85 -1.92
CA ARG A 18 -12.84 -10.79 -0.90
C ARG A 18 -12.75 -9.40 -1.53
N PHE A 19 -11.88 -9.19 -2.52
CA PHE A 19 -11.80 -7.91 -3.24
C PHE A 19 -13.10 -7.56 -3.95
N GLU A 20 -13.69 -8.49 -4.68
CA GLU A 20 -14.95 -8.25 -5.40
C GLU A 20 -16.12 -8.00 -4.46
N ALA A 21 -16.22 -8.73 -3.35
CA ALA A 21 -17.24 -8.51 -2.32
C ALA A 21 -17.10 -7.12 -1.68
N LEU A 22 -15.87 -6.68 -1.38
CA LEU A 22 -15.62 -5.36 -0.81
C LEU A 22 -15.99 -4.24 -1.80
N LYS A 23 -15.65 -4.39 -3.08
CA LYS A 23 -16.07 -3.46 -4.14
C LYS A 23 -17.59 -3.36 -4.24
N ARG A 24 -18.29 -4.49 -4.20
CA ARG A 24 -19.77 -4.55 -4.36
C ARG A 24 -20.54 -4.06 -3.14
N THR A 25 -19.93 -4.09 -1.96
CA THR A 25 -20.58 -3.70 -0.69
C THR A 25 -20.20 -2.26 -0.32
N ALA A 26 -18.98 -2.05 0.18
CA ALA A 26 -18.53 -0.77 0.74
C ALA A 26 -18.31 0.31 -0.33
N TRP A 27 -17.96 -0.07 -1.56
CA TRP A 27 -17.53 0.89 -2.60
C TRP A 27 -18.39 0.88 -3.86
N LYS A 28 -19.66 0.43 -3.77
CA LYS A 28 -20.57 0.28 -4.92
C LYS A 28 -20.74 1.55 -5.77
N LYS A 29 -20.65 2.74 -5.16
CA LYS A 29 -20.79 4.05 -5.82
C LYS A 29 -19.50 4.88 -5.79
N THR A 30 -18.39 4.27 -5.39
CA THR A 30 -17.11 4.95 -5.24
C THR A 30 -16.18 4.52 -6.35
N ARG A 31 -15.48 5.48 -6.97
CA ARG A 31 -14.41 5.16 -7.92
C ARG A 31 -13.30 4.41 -7.17
N VAL A 32 -12.99 3.20 -7.60
CA VAL A 32 -11.90 2.37 -7.09
C VAL A 32 -10.79 2.32 -8.14
N VAL A 33 -9.55 2.39 -7.71
CA VAL A 33 -8.36 2.19 -8.56
C VAL A 33 -7.75 0.85 -8.19
N GLU A 34 -7.42 0.04 -9.19
CA GLU A 34 -6.80 -1.27 -9.01
C GLU A 34 -5.43 -1.29 -9.68
N ILE A 35 -4.42 -1.74 -8.93
CA ILE A 35 -3.04 -1.91 -9.39
C ILE A 35 -2.74 -3.39 -9.28
N PHE A 36 -2.31 -4.01 -10.37
CA PHE A 36 -1.97 -5.43 -10.40
C PHE A 36 -0.46 -5.61 -10.52
N ALA A 37 0.13 -6.31 -9.54
CA ALA A 37 1.49 -6.80 -9.61
C ALA A 37 1.64 -7.78 -10.78
N THR A 38 2.62 -7.51 -11.64
CA THR A 38 2.84 -8.16 -12.92
C THR A 38 3.99 -9.16 -12.93
N CYS A 39 4.90 -9.09 -11.94
CA CYS A 39 6.04 -9.99 -11.86
C CYS A 39 5.61 -11.47 -11.81
N GLU A 40 6.46 -12.38 -12.29
CA GLU A 40 6.10 -13.80 -12.43
C GLU A 40 6.18 -14.56 -11.11
N SER A 41 7.31 -14.48 -10.40
CA SER A 41 7.53 -15.22 -9.16
C SER A 41 6.79 -14.60 -7.98
N TYR A 42 6.45 -15.43 -6.99
CA TYR A 42 5.78 -14.97 -5.77
C TYR A 42 6.59 -13.91 -5.02
N LEU A 43 7.89 -14.14 -4.86
CA LEU A 43 8.78 -13.18 -4.19
C LEU A 43 8.86 -11.86 -4.96
N ALA A 44 8.99 -11.92 -6.29
CA ALA A 44 9.06 -10.72 -7.11
C ALA A 44 7.75 -9.91 -7.03
N LYS A 45 6.58 -10.57 -7.06
CA LYS A 45 5.29 -9.90 -6.85
C LYS A 45 5.23 -9.21 -5.48
N MET A 46 5.70 -9.86 -4.41
CA MET A 46 5.74 -9.24 -3.08
C MET A 46 6.61 -7.97 -3.09
N LEU A 47 7.82 -8.06 -3.61
CA LEU A 47 8.74 -6.93 -3.71
C LEU A 47 8.18 -5.81 -4.60
N GLU A 48 7.54 -6.14 -5.72
CA GLU A 48 6.86 -5.19 -6.60
C GLU A 48 5.77 -4.41 -5.84
N THR A 49 4.92 -5.10 -5.07
CA THR A 49 3.87 -4.43 -4.28
C THR A 49 4.42 -3.52 -3.19
N ILE A 50 5.51 -3.92 -2.52
CA ILE A 50 6.20 -3.09 -1.52
C ILE A 50 6.80 -1.86 -2.20
N TYR A 51 7.53 -2.06 -3.30
CA TYR A 51 8.19 -1.01 -4.05
C TYR A 51 7.21 0.06 -4.55
N ILE A 52 6.05 -0.36 -5.07
CA ILE A 52 4.97 0.56 -5.48
C ILE A 52 4.53 1.43 -4.29
N GLY A 53 4.32 0.83 -3.11
CA GLY A 53 3.94 1.57 -1.89
C GLY A 53 4.99 2.57 -1.43
N ASP A 54 6.26 2.18 -1.45
CA ASP A 54 7.39 3.05 -1.07
C ASP A 54 7.54 4.24 -2.03
N MET A 55 7.50 3.97 -3.34
CA MET A 55 7.56 5.01 -4.37
C MET A 55 6.41 6.01 -4.23
N VAL A 56 5.18 5.52 -4.07
CA VAL A 56 4.00 6.37 -3.85
C VAL A 56 4.16 7.23 -2.60
N SER A 57 4.71 6.67 -1.52
CA SER A 57 4.93 7.41 -0.27
C SER A 57 5.95 8.55 -0.45
N ILE A 58 7.02 8.32 -1.20
CA ILE A 58 8.02 9.35 -1.53
C ILE A 58 7.41 10.45 -2.40
N GLU A 59 6.67 10.10 -3.45
CA GLU A 59 6.02 11.09 -4.31
C GLU A 59 4.96 11.89 -3.56
N LEU A 60 4.21 11.25 -2.68
CA LEU A 60 3.23 11.92 -1.83
C LEU A 60 3.89 12.88 -0.84
N ALA A 61 5.06 12.53 -0.28
CA ALA A 61 5.82 13.42 0.58
C ALA A 61 6.28 14.68 -0.17
N LYS A 62 6.78 14.53 -1.41
CA LYS A 62 7.13 15.66 -2.29
C LYS A 62 5.93 16.58 -2.53
N LEU A 63 4.78 16.01 -2.91
CA LEU A 63 3.55 16.76 -3.17
C LEU A 63 3.05 17.52 -1.93
N ASN A 64 3.20 16.91 -0.76
CA ASN A 64 2.81 17.52 0.51
C ASN A 64 3.89 18.42 1.12
N LYS A 65 5.05 18.58 0.47
CA LYS A 65 6.20 19.36 0.98
C LYS A 65 6.66 18.89 2.36
N VAL A 66 6.62 17.59 2.61
CA VAL A 66 7.12 16.94 3.83
C VAL A 66 8.42 16.22 3.49
N ASP A 67 9.42 16.30 4.37
CA ASP A 67 10.64 15.49 4.25
C ASP A 67 10.31 14.02 4.60
N PRO A 68 10.48 13.07 3.67
CA PRO A 68 10.19 11.66 3.92
C PRO A 68 11.27 10.95 4.75
N THR A 69 12.43 11.57 4.97
CA THR A 69 13.60 10.96 5.62
C THR A 69 13.49 10.92 7.15
N PRO A 70 13.14 12.02 7.85
CA PRO A 70 13.19 12.07 9.30
C PRO A 70 11.94 11.44 9.92
N VAL A 71 12.14 10.35 10.65
CA VAL A 71 11.09 9.71 11.47
C VAL A 71 11.13 10.26 12.90
N LYS A 72 10.98 11.58 13.05
CA LYS A 72 11.04 12.28 14.36
C LYS A 72 10.11 11.67 15.41
N VAL A 73 8.93 11.22 14.99
CA VAL A 73 7.97 10.56 15.89
C VAL A 73 8.54 9.25 16.43
N ILE A 74 9.18 8.43 15.58
CA ILE A 74 9.78 7.15 15.97
C ILE A 74 11.01 7.37 16.84
N GLU A 75 11.88 8.32 16.48
CA GLU A 75 13.04 8.70 17.30
C GLU A 75 12.62 9.16 18.68
N ASN A 76 11.62 10.05 18.75
CA ASN A 76 11.05 10.50 20.02
C ASN A 76 10.45 9.35 20.83
N LEU A 77 9.82 8.37 20.15
CA LEU A 77 9.27 7.18 20.81
C LEU A 77 10.39 6.29 21.38
N LYS A 78 11.43 6.01 20.60
CA LYS A 78 12.60 5.23 21.02
C LYS A 78 13.26 5.87 22.24
N ASN A 79 13.50 7.18 22.19
CA ASN A 79 14.06 7.95 23.31
C ASN A 79 13.19 7.86 24.58
N LYS A 80 11.86 8.00 24.44
CA LYS A 80 10.93 7.90 25.59
C LYS A 80 10.85 6.50 26.20
N LEU A 81 11.01 5.47 25.38
CA LEU A 81 10.94 4.07 25.81
C LEU A 81 12.30 3.51 26.26
N GLY A 82 13.36 4.33 26.26
CA GLY A 82 14.71 3.90 26.64
C GLY A 82 15.42 3.04 25.60
N GLY A 83 14.89 2.97 24.37
CA GLY A 83 15.57 2.36 23.24
C GLY A 83 16.68 3.30 22.77
N LYS A 84 17.94 2.89 22.96
CA LYS A 84 19.07 3.52 22.27
C LYS A 84 18.97 3.33 20.76
#